data_AF-A0A6P0XVE7-F1
#
_entry.id   AF-A0A6P0XVE7-F1
#
_cell.length_a   1.000
_cell.length_b   1.000
_cell.length_c   1.000
_cell.angle_alpha   90.00
_cell.angle_beta   90.00
_cell.angle_gamma   90.00
#
_symmetry.space_group_name_H-M   'P 1'
#
loop_
_entity.id
_entity.type
_entity.pdbx_description
1 polymer ?
#
loop_
_entity_poly.entity_id
_entity_poly.type
_entity_poly.pdbx_seq_one_letter_code
_entity_poly.pdbx_strand_id
1 'polypeptide(L)'
;MQKKVIFIMSSGHSGSSLLSLILGSHPDCFSAGELVGLPNRYRQKKPIDCVNMTSEFWEKTFGEKGLYELASVLGNTRLNKNIPLKFEKKIRQIFNKDEIFNPYSFMFSKLENKRVIIDASKAYPWIGEKIQAEEFT
;
A
#
# COMPACT_ATOMS: atom_id res chain seq x y z
N MET A 1 -0.01 12.17 -17.93
CA MET A 1 -0.48 12.73 -16.63
C MET A 1 0.30 12.08 -15.50
N GLN A 2 0.61 12.83 -14.44
CA GLN A 2 1.39 12.37 -13.27
C GLN A 2 0.58 11.39 -12.40
N LYS A 3 1.22 10.31 -11.92
CA LYS A 3 0.66 9.37 -10.94
C LYS A 3 0.50 10.06 -9.58
N LYS A 4 -0.58 9.77 -8.84
CA LYS A 4 -0.90 10.43 -7.56
C LYS A 4 -1.44 9.47 -6.51
N VAL A 5 -1.11 9.71 -5.25
CA VAL A 5 -1.74 9.01 -4.11
C VAL A 5 -2.59 10.02 -3.34
N ILE A 6 -3.84 9.66 -3.05
CA ILE A 6 -4.77 10.44 -2.23
C ILE A 6 -4.98 9.70 -0.92
N PHE A 7 -4.66 10.36 0.19
CA PHE A 7 -4.93 9.85 1.52
C PHE A 7 -6.27 10.39 2.03
N ILE A 8 -7.17 9.50 2.44
CA ILE A 8 -8.40 9.90 3.16
C ILE A 8 -8.09 9.93 4.66
N MET A 9 -8.20 11.12 5.24
CA MET A 9 -8.08 11.34 6.68
C MET A 9 -9.45 11.63 7.29
N SER A 10 -9.85 10.85 8.28
CA SER A 10 -11.10 11.05 9.01
C SER A 10 -11.06 10.33 10.36
N SER A 11 -12.00 10.65 11.24
CA SER A 11 -12.37 9.77 12.34
C SER A 11 -13.10 8.50 11.83
N GLY A 12 -13.23 7.49 12.69
CA GLY A 12 -14.07 6.32 12.43
C GLY A 12 -15.54 6.72 12.24
N HIS A 13 -16.25 5.96 11.41
CA HIS A 13 -17.69 6.15 11.13
C HIS A 13 -18.09 7.47 10.45
N SER A 14 -17.13 8.21 9.88
CA SER A 14 -17.37 9.50 9.20
C SER A 14 -17.61 9.38 7.68
N GLY A 15 -18.05 8.23 7.20
CA GLY A 15 -18.35 8.01 5.77
C GLY A 15 -17.12 7.87 4.85
N SER A 16 -15.91 7.75 5.40
CA SER A 16 -14.66 7.59 4.62
C SER A 16 -14.70 6.41 3.65
N SER A 17 -15.35 5.30 4.03
CA SER A 17 -15.47 4.11 3.19
C SER A 17 -16.35 4.39 1.98
N LEU A 18 -17.45 5.14 2.18
CA LEU A 18 -18.32 5.60 1.10
C LEU A 18 -17.58 6.56 0.17
N LEU A 19 -16.83 7.52 0.71
CA LEU A 19 -16.00 8.42 -0.09
C LEU A 19 -14.96 7.65 -0.92
N SER A 20 -14.30 6.64 -0.33
CA SER A 20 -13.33 5.78 -1.01
C SER A 20 -13.97 4.99 -2.16
N LEU A 21 -15.20 4.48 -1.98
CA LEU A 21 -16.01 3.85 -3.04
C LEU A 21 -16.33 4.82 -4.18
N ILE A 22 -16.83 6.02 -3.85
CA ILE A 22 -17.17 7.05 -4.84
C ILE A 22 -15.95 7.40 -5.68
N LEU A 23 -14.83 7.72 -5.04
CA LEU A 23 -13.59 8.08 -5.75
C LEU A 23 -13.01 6.89 -6.52
N GLY A 24 -13.09 5.68 -5.96
CA GLY A 24 -12.60 4.43 -6.58
C GLY A 24 -13.40 4.00 -7.81
N SER A 25 -14.64 4.48 -7.97
CA SER A 25 -15.48 4.21 -9.14
C SER A 25 -15.01 4.92 -10.42
N HIS A 26 -14.15 5.95 -10.30
CA HIS A 26 -13.60 6.64 -11.46
C HIS A 26 -12.61 5.74 -12.22
N PRO A 27 -12.65 5.67 -13.57
CA PRO A 27 -11.80 4.76 -14.36
C PRO A 27 -10.30 4.89 -14.09
N ASP A 28 -9.80 6.10 -13.87
CA ASP A 28 -8.39 6.36 -13.56
C ASP A 28 -8.00 6.13 -12.08
N CYS A 29 -8.97 5.85 -11.21
CA CYS A 29 -8.77 5.70 -9.78
C CYS A 29 -8.81 4.23 -9.35
N PHE A 30 -8.03 3.91 -8.32
CA PHE A 30 -8.08 2.65 -7.61
C PHE A 30 -8.20 2.92 -6.11
N SER A 31 -9.25 2.40 -5.48
CA SER A 31 -9.39 2.48 -4.03
C SER A 31 -8.76 1.27 -3.36
N ALA A 32 -7.63 1.47 -2.70
CA ALA A 32 -6.90 0.42 -2.00
C ALA A 32 -7.50 0.06 -0.63
N GLY A 33 -8.38 0.90 -0.08
CA GLY A 33 -8.92 0.72 1.28
C GLY A 33 -7.86 1.05 2.34
N GLU A 34 -7.92 0.37 3.49
CA GLU A 34 -7.01 0.58 4.62
C GLU A 34 -5.73 -0.26 4.47
N LEU A 35 -4.77 0.24 3.68
CA LEU A 35 -3.49 -0.43 3.42
C LEU A 35 -2.66 -0.70 4.68
N VAL A 36 -2.79 0.13 5.73
CA VAL A 36 -2.16 -0.09 7.03
C VAL A 36 -2.50 -1.45 7.64
N GLY A 37 -3.69 -2.00 7.33
CA GLY A 37 -4.13 -3.30 7.82
C GLY A 37 -3.63 -4.50 7.00
N LEU A 38 -3.23 -4.28 5.75
CA LEU A 38 -2.86 -5.34 4.81
C LEU A 38 -1.73 -6.24 5.34
N PRO A 39 -0.60 -5.72 5.86
CA PRO A 39 0.49 -6.55 6.35
C PRO A 39 0.08 -7.53 7.44
N ASN A 40 -0.74 -7.06 8.38
CA ASN A 40 -1.16 -7.87 9.52
C ASN A 40 -2.15 -8.96 9.08
N ARG A 41 -3.10 -8.61 8.18
CA ARG A 41 -4.05 -9.58 7.62
C ARG A 41 -3.34 -10.67 6.81
N TYR A 42 -2.41 -10.27 5.94
CA TYR A 42 -1.60 -11.19 5.15
C TYR A 42 -0.83 -12.17 6.05
N ARG A 43 -0.11 -11.67 7.08
CA ARG A 43 0.64 -12.52 8.02
C ARG A 43 -0.25 -13.51 8.79
N GLN A 44 -1.46 -13.10 9.14
CA GLN A 44 -2.42 -13.95 9.85
C GLN A 44 -3.19 -14.89 8.92
N LYS A 45 -2.89 -14.89 7.61
CA LYS A 45 -3.65 -15.63 6.58
C LYS A 45 -5.15 -15.33 6.64
N LYS A 46 -5.50 -14.09 7.00
CA LYS A 46 -6.89 -13.59 7.00
C LYS A 46 -7.21 -12.99 5.63
N PRO A 47 -8.49 -13.01 5.22
CA PRO A 47 -8.92 -12.32 4.02
C PRO A 47 -8.45 -10.86 4.02
N ILE A 48 -7.83 -10.45 2.91
CA ILE A 48 -7.32 -9.09 2.69
C ILE A 48 -8.36 -8.22 1.97
N ASP A 49 -9.61 -8.65 1.99
CA ASP A 49 -10.75 -7.92 1.44
C ASP A 49 -10.81 -6.51 2.01
N CYS A 50 -11.02 -5.55 1.13
CA CYS A 50 -11.33 -4.17 1.48
C CYS A 50 -12.68 -3.79 0.87
N VAL A 51 -13.19 -2.61 1.23
CA VAL A 51 -14.51 -2.13 0.82
C VAL A 51 -14.70 -2.17 -0.71
N ASN A 52 -13.61 -2.07 -1.47
CA ASN A 52 -13.64 -2.02 -2.93
C ASN A 52 -13.12 -3.29 -3.62
N MET A 53 -12.43 -4.20 -2.94
CA MET A 53 -11.72 -5.31 -3.59
C MET A 53 -11.72 -6.58 -2.73
N THR A 54 -11.71 -7.72 -3.39
CA THR A 54 -11.62 -9.05 -2.77
C THR A 54 -10.18 -9.53 -2.69
N SER A 55 -9.94 -10.53 -1.85
CA SER A 55 -8.65 -11.23 -1.75
C SER A 55 -8.25 -11.84 -3.09
N GLU A 56 -9.23 -12.34 -3.86
CA GLU A 56 -9.01 -12.85 -5.22
C GLU A 56 -8.48 -11.76 -6.15
N PHE A 57 -8.99 -10.52 -6.08
CA PHE A 57 -8.46 -9.41 -6.87
C PHE A 57 -6.98 -9.17 -6.55
N TRP A 58 -6.64 -9.09 -5.26
CA TRP A 58 -5.27 -8.87 -4.81
C TRP A 58 -4.34 -10.00 -5.27
N GLU A 59 -4.77 -11.26 -5.12
CA GLU A 59 -4.00 -12.43 -5.56
C GLU A 59 -3.79 -12.46 -7.07
N LYS A 60 -4.83 -12.18 -7.86
CA LYS A 60 -4.71 -12.13 -9.33
C LYS A 60 -3.83 -10.98 -9.81
N THR A 61 -3.92 -9.81 -9.16
CA THR A 61 -3.22 -8.60 -9.60
C THR A 61 -1.72 -8.63 -9.24
N PHE A 62 -1.40 -9.14 -8.05
CA PHE A 62 -0.04 -9.08 -7.51
C PHE A 62 0.67 -10.44 -7.48
N GLY A 63 -0.07 -11.54 -7.50
CA GLY A 63 0.45 -12.88 -7.25
C GLY A 63 0.93 -13.08 -5.82
N GLU A 64 1.26 -14.31 -5.45
CA GLU A 64 1.73 -14.66 -4.11
C GLU A 64 3.01 -13.88 -3.74
N LYS A 65 4.00 -13.86 -4.64
CA LYS A 65 5.27 -13.16 -4.44
C LYS A 65 5.07 -11.64 -4.31
N GLY A 66 4.26 -11.04 -5.19
CA GLY A 66 4.00 -9.61 -5.15
C GLY A 66 3.21 -9.19 -3.91
N LEU A 67 2.27 -10.01 -3.43
CA LEU A 67 1.58 -9.76 -2.16
C LEU A 67 2.52 -9.88 -0.97
N TYR A 68 3.42 -10.86 -0.96
CA TYR A 68 4.44 -10.99 0.07
C TYR A 68 5.33 -9.74 0.13
N GLU A 69 5.80 -9.27 -1.02
CA GLU A 69 6.62 -8.06 -1.14
C GLU A 69 5.84 -6.85 -0.64
N LEU A 70 4.64 -6.62 -1.17
CA LEU A 70 3.77 -5.50 -0.77
C LEU A 70 3.49 -5.52 0.75
N ALA A 71 3.10 -6.66 1.31
CA ALA A 71 2.83 -6.80 2.74
C ALA A 71 4.09 -6.58 3.60
N SER A 72 5.26 -7.04 3.14
CA SER A 72 6.53 -6.88 3.86
C SER A 72 6.95 -5.42 3.93
N VAL A 73 6.79 -4.71 2.81
CA VAL A 73 7.17 -3.30 2.64
C VAL A 73 6.22 -2.40 3.41
N LEU A 74 4.90 -2.59 3.22
CA LEU A 74 3.87 -1.89 3.98
C LEU A 74 4.01 -2.16 5.50
N GLY A 75 4.36 -3.38 5.89
CA GLY A 75 4.45 -3.79 7.29
C GLY A 75 5.76 -3.43 7.99
N ASN A 76 6.71 -2.77 7.30
CA ASN A 76 8.06 -2.55 7.82
C ASN A 76 8.70 -3.86 8.36
N THR A 77 8.38 -4.99 7.73
CA THR A 77 8.79 -6.31 8.23
C THR A 77 10.24 -6.56 7.82
N ARG A 78 11.01 -7.19 8.71
CA ARG A 78 12.34 -7.70 8.37
C ARG A 78 12.20 -8.73 7.25
N LEU A 79 12.91 -8.57 6.13
CA LEU A 79 12.94 -9.60 5.08
C LEU A 79 13.95 -10.70 5.43
N ASN A 80 15.01 -10.35 6.16
CA ASN A 80 15.97 -11.32 6.66
C ASN A 80 15.94 -11.42 8.20
N LYS A 81 15.73 -12.63 8.72
CA LYS A 81 15.71 -12.91 10.17
C LYS A 81 17.03 -12.53 10.86
N ASN A 82 18.14 -12.63 10.13
CA ASN A 82 19.49 -12.47 10.67
C ASN A 82 20.03 -11.03 10.59
N ILE A 83 19.33 -10.12 9.91
CA ILE A 83 19.75 -8.72 9.76
C ILE A 83 18.80 -7.84 10.58
N PRO A 84 19.30 -7.06 11.56
CA PRO A 84 18.44 -6.13 12.29
C PRO A 84 17.79 -5.12 11.35
N LEU A 85 16.51 -4.80 11.58
CA LEU A 85 15.72 -3.93 10.70
C LEU A 85 16.39 -2.58 10.40
N LYS A 86 17.10 -1.98 11.37
CA LYS A 86 17.83 -0.73 11.18
C LYS A 86 18.96 -0.85 10.16
N PHE A 87 19.73 -1.94 10.24
CA PHE A 87 20.80 -2.22 9.27
C PHE A 87 20.20 -2.62 7.93
N GLU A 88 19.11 -3.38 7.95
CA GLU A 88 18.38 -3.71 6.73
C GLU A 88 17.94 -2.42 6.03
N LYS A 89 17.25 -1.50 6.72
CA LYS A 89 16.83 -0.20 6.17
C LYS A 89 18.02 0.62 5.64
N LYS A 90 19.15 0.63 6.35
CA LYS A 90 20.36 1.35 5.94
C LYS A 90 21.01 0.72 4.70
N ILE A 91 21.15 -0.60 4.67
CA ILE A 91 21.63 -1.37 3.52
C ILE A 91 20.69 -1.14 2.33
N ARG A 92 19.38 -1.20 2.58
CA ARG A 92 18.32 -1.01 1.60
C ARG A 92 18.34 0.38 0.96
N GLN A 93 18.58 1.43 1.75
CA GLN A 93 18.82 2.80 1.27
C GLN A 93 20.13 2.90 0.45
N ILE A 94 21.20 2.23 0.87
CA ILE A 94 22.51 2.26 0.17
C ILE A 94 22.44 1.63 -1.23
N PHE A 95 21.59 0.63 -1.44
CA PHE A 95 21.50 -0.10 -2.70
C PHE A 95 20.52 0.49 -3.73
N ASN A 96 19.88 1.63 -3.46
CA ASN A 96 18.91 2.29 -4.36
C ASN A 96 17.84 1.33 -4.93
N LYS A 97 17.46 0.31 -4.14
CA LYS A 97 16.35 -0.60 -4.50
C LYS A 97 15.03 0.00 -4.04
N ASP A 98 14.76 1.23 -4.47
CA ASP A 98 13.57 2.00 -4.07
C ASP A 98 12.28 1.36 -4.55
N GLU A 99 12.33 0.54 -5.61
CA GLU A 99 11.18 -0.29 -6.04
C GLU A 99 10.67 -1.25 -4.93
N ILE A 100 11.56 -1.67 -4.02
CA ILE A 100 11.21 -2.45 -2.83
C ILE A 100 10.69 -1.53 -1.71
N PHE A 101 10.88 -0.21 -1.75
CA PHE A 101 10.40 0.74 -0.74
C PHE A 101 9.22 1.58 -1.18
N ASN A 102 8.84 1.48 -2.44
CA ASN A 102 7.84 2.33 -3.05
C ASN A 102 6.56 1.52 -3.30
N PRO A 103 5.79 1.16 -2.23
CA PRO A 103 4.60 0.34 -2.38
C PRO A 103 3.60 0.94 -3.36
N TYR A 104 3.46 2.27 -3.45
CA TYR A 104 2.53 2.86 -4.40
C TYR A 104 3.06 2.79 -5.82
N SER A 105 4.37 3.01 -6.04
CA SER A 105 4.98 2.78 -7.36
C SER A 105 4.83 1.33 -7.83
N PHE A 106 5.04 0.36 -6.93
CA PHE A 106 4.81 -1.04 -7.21
C PHE A 106 3.34 -1.33 -7.50
N MET A 107 2.40 -0.77 -6.73
CA MET A 107 0.97 -0.89 -7.02
C MET A 107 0.62 -0.32 -8.40
N PHE A 108 1.16 0.85 -8.76
CA PHE A 108 0.94 1.43 -10.08
C PHE A 108 1.52 0.60 -11.23
N SER A 109 2.60 -0.17 -11.01
CA SER A 109 3.14 -1.04 -12.06
C SER A 109 2.24 -2.25 -12.35
N LYS A 110 1.42 -2.65 -11.38
CA LYS A 110 0.43 -3.73 -11.52
C LYS A 110 -0.96 -3.24 -11.93
N LEU A 111 -1.27 -1.98 -11.62
CA LEU A 111 -2.54 -1.34 -11.94
C LEU A 111 -2.41 -0.50 -13.23
N GLU A 112 -2.08 -1.15 -14.36
CA GLU A 112 -1.63 -0.51 -15.62
C GLU A 112 -2.50 0.66 -16.12
N ASN A 113 -3.80 0.65 -15.83
CA ASN A 113 -4.75 1.69 -16.26
C ASN A 113 -5.11 2.72 -15.18
N LYS A 114 -4.43 2.70 -14.03
CA LYS A 114 -4.75 3.55 -12.89
C LYS A 114 -3.69 4.63 -12.71
N ARG A 115 -4.15 5.84 -12.46
CA ARG A 115 -3.32 7.04 -12.27
C ARG A 115 -3.40 7.57 -10.85
N VAL A 116 -4.46 7.20 -10.14
CA VAL A 116 -4.70 7.63 -8.76
C VAL A 116 -4.92 6.40 -7.88
N ILE A 117 -4.17 6.29 -6.78
CA ILE A 117 -4.45 5.34 -5.70
C ILE A 117 -5.06 6.11 -4.53
N ILE A 118 -6.17 5.61 -4.00
CA ILE A 118 -6.83 6.16 -2.82
C ILE A 118 -6.51 5.22 -1.64
N ASP A 119 -5.78 5.74 -0.65
CA ASP A 119 -5.44 5.05 0.59
C ASP A 119 -6.30 5.62 1.73
N ALA A 120 -7.14 4.77 2.31
CA ALA A 120 -8.09 5.13 3.36
C ALA A 120 -7.60 4.68 4.75
N SER A 121 -6.30 4.49 4.96
CA SER A 121 -5.71 4.00 6.21
C SER A 121 -5.97 4.89 7.44
N LYS A 122 -6.24 6.20 7.25
CA LYS A 122 -6.57 7.22 8.28
C LYS A 122 -5.55 7.42 9.43
N ALA A 123 -4.60 6.53 9.61
CA ALA A 123 -3.62 6.60 10.68
C ALA A 123 -2.59 7.70 10.39
N TYR A 124 -2.57 8.75 11.23
CA TYR A 124 -1.63 9.86 11.06
C TYR A 124 -0.15 9.42 10.98
N PRO A 125 0.36 8.54 11.88
CA PRO A 125 1.75 8.08 11.78
C PRO A 125 2.05 7.34 10.47
N TRP A 126 1.09 6.56 9.96
CA TRP A 126 1.20 5.87 8.68
C TRP A 126 1.33 6.86 7.53
N ILE A 127 0.41 7.82 7.45
CA ILE A 127 0.39 8.81 6.37
C ILE A 127 1.65 9.67 6.41
N GLY A 128 2.09 10.08 7.62
CA GLY A 128 3.33 10.83 7.80
C GLY A 128 4.56 10.09 7.27
N GLU A 129 4.68 8.79 7.55
CA GLU A 129 5.76 7.96 7.01
C GLU A 129 5.68 7.85 5.47
N LYS A 130 4.47 7.69 4.92
CA LYS A 130 4.28 7.49 3.47
C LYS A 130 4.49 8.76 2.63
N ILE A 131 4.15 9.93 3.16
CA ILE A 131 4.42 11.20 2.46
C ILE A 131 5.92 11.52 2.41
N GLN A 132 6.69 11.05 3.40
CA GLN A 132 8.14 11.21 3.43
C GLN A 132 8.89 10.20 2.55
N ALA A 133 8.23 9.14 2.08
CA ALA A 133 8.83 8.18 1.16
C ALA A 133 8.98 8.84 -0.23
N GLU A 134 10.20 8.77 -0.78
CA GLU A 134 10.55 9.36 -2.08
C GLU A 134 10.01 8.50 -3.25
N GLU A 135 8.68 8.35 -3.35
CA GLU A 135 8.04 7.60 -4.44
C GLU A 135 7.67 8.48 -5.64
N PHE A 136 7.49 9.79 -5.40
CA PHE A 136 6.94 10.75 -6.37
C PHE A 136 7.65 12.11 -6.37
N THR A 137 8.81 12.21 -5.70
CA THR A 137 9.78 13.33 -5.81
C THR A 137 10.68 13.13 -7.02
#